data_AF-T0U2S8-F1
#
_entry.id   AF-T0U2S8-F1
#
_cell.length_a   1.000
_cell.length_b   1.000
_cell.length_c   1.000
_cell.angle_alpha   90.00
_cell.angle_beta   90.00
_cell.angle_gamma   90.00
#
_symmetry.space_group_name_H-M   'P 1'
#
loop_
_entity.id
_entity.type
_entity.pdbx_description
1 polymer ?
#
loop_
_entity_poly.entity_id
_entity_poly.type
_entity_poly.pdbx_seq_one_letter_code
_entity_poly.pdbx_strand_id
1 'polypeptide(L)'
;MANSEILKTSPRSIWDRYISDSIKESDKLSNSLSTVLSQSIAKRNAIAHNTFFRKDDYETLKKDVEKVVSQISKALNSFEDNLISKYTYVEENEMLDTLDALVGVDSDKENNPDDIEDDLTIIVPAQEEGFQQVFLEDHEWYDIRIGKTKKNKIRYIAGYEVAPRSGIQYVAKVKDIVESDNFLGYWKLIFDGKPEKYANLIPLGDTYPPQNIRYTTKHALDEVAKNGETLEKIFNNPY
;
A
#
# COMPACT_ATOMS: atom_id res chain seq x y z
N MET A 1 -22.77 24.67 4.47
CA MET A 1 -23.71 23.62 4.95
C MET A 1 -23.41 22.26 4.31
N ALA A 2 -23.12 22.17 2.99
CA ALA A 2 -22.83 20.89 2.33
C ALA A 2 -21.56 20.16 2.85
N ASN A 3 -20.40 20.84 2.98
CA ASN A 3 -19.16 20.20 3.42
C ASN A 3 -19.20 19.66 4.87
N SER A 4 -19.99 20.28 5.76
CA SER A 4 -20.11 19.83 7.15
C SER A 4 -20.98 18.58 7.31
N GLU A 5 -21.89 18.33 6.37
CA GLU A 5 -22.70 17.10 6.38
C GLU A 5 -21.96 15.94 5.73
N ILE A 6 -21.18 16.20 4.68
CA ILE A 6 -20.31 15.21 4.02
C ILE A 6 -19.25 14.65 4.99
N LEU A 7 -18.69 15.49 5.86
CA LEU A 7 -17.74 15.06 6.91
C LEU A 7 -18.38 14.24 8.03
N LYS A 8 -19.70 14.34 8.25
CA LYS A 8 -20.41 13.53 9.26
C LYS A 8 -20.77 12.14 8.76
N THR A 9 -20.95 12.00 7.45
CA THR A 9 -21.39 10.75 6.81
C THR A 9 -20.26 9.97 6.16
N SER A 10 -19.12 10.60 5.89
CA SER A 10 -17.94 9.90 5.39
C SER A 10 -17.32 9.06 6.50
N PRO A 11 -17.05 7.76 6.28
CA PRO A 11 -16.28 6.98 7.23
C PRO A 11 -14.95 7.70 7.46
N ARG A 12 -14.60 7.90 8.74
CA ARG A 12 -13.32 8.49 9.13
C ARG A 12 -12.21 7.76 8.40
N SER A 13 -11.24 8.50 7.85
CA SER A 13 -10.09 7.85 7.21
C SER A 13 -9.42 6.93 8.23
N ILE A 14 -8.71 5.90 7.75
CA ILE A 14 -7.93 5.01 8.63
C ILE A 14 -7.02 5.88 9.53
N TRP A 15 -6.43 6.94 8.97
CA TRP A 15 -5.65 7.94 9.70
C TRP A 15 -6.44 8.71 10.77
N ASP A 16 -7.69 9.10 10.53
CA ASP A 16 -8.50 9.82 11.53
C ASP A 16 -8.88 8.93 12.71
N ARG A 17 -9.20 7.66 12.46
CA ARG A 17 -9.44 6.67 13.54
C ARG A 17 -8.15 6.40 14.31
N TYR A 18 -7.07 6.23 13.56
CA TYR A 18 -5.75 5.98 14.09
C TYR A 18 -5.27 7.11 15.03
N ILE A 19 -5.40 8.36 14.59
CA ILE A 19 -5.07 9.54 15.39
C ILE A 19 -5.97 9.63 16.63
N SER A 20 -7.27 9.31 16.51
CA SER A 20 -8.17 9.35 17.66
C SER A 20 -7.87 8.28 18.70
N ASP A 21 -7.43 7.09 18.28
CA ASP A 21 -7.11 5.96 19.16
C ASP A 21 -5.72 6.09 19.79
N SER A 22 -4.78 6.73 19.08
CA SER A 22 -3.41 6.98 19.55
C SER A 22 -3.34 8.00 20.69
N ILE A 23 -4.28 8.94 20.72
CA ILE A 23 -4.34 9.98 21.77
C ILE A 23 -5.19 9.43 22.92
N LYS A 24 -4.53 8.90 23.97
CA LYS A 24 -5.22 8.51 25.21
C LYS A 24 -6.02 9.69 25.77
N GLU A 25 -7.29 9.44 26.08
CA GLU A 25 -8.24 10.44 26.57
C GLU A 25 -8.54 11.59 25.58
N SER A 26 -8.48 11.33 24.28
CA SER A 26 -8.80 12.30 23.20
C SER A 26 -10.14 13.02 23.42
N ASP A 27 -11.17 12.33 23.91
CA ASP A 27 -12.46 12.93 24.25
C ASP A 27 -12.37 13.97 25.38
N LYS A 28 -11.55 13.72 26.41
CA LYS A 28 -11.35 14.66 27.51
C LYS A 28 -10.57 15.89 27.03
N LEU A 29 -9.56 15.70 26.19
CA LEU A 29 -8.81 16.77 25.54
C LEU A 29 -9.73 17.64 24.68
N SER A 30 -10.54 17.01 23.82
CA SER A 30 -11.51 17.69 22.95
C SER A 30 -12.52 18.51 23.74
N ASN A 31 -13.14 17.91 24.76
CA ASN A 31 -14.11 18.59 25.63
C ASN A 31 -13.47 19.76 26.42
N SER A 32 -12.25 19.56 26.93
CA SER A 32 -11.49 20.62 27.61
C SER A 32 -11.16 21.78 26.68
N LEU A 33 -10.61 21.50 25.49
CA LEU A 33 -10.25 22.51 24.50
C LEU A 33 -11.49 23.29 24.03
N SER A 34 -12.58 22.60 23.71
CA SER A 34 -13.85 23.21 23.33
C SER A 34 -14.38 24.15 24.41
N THR A 35 -14.29 23.74 25.68
CA THR A 35 -14.72 24.56 26.81
C THR A 35 -13.86 25.82 26.94
N VAL A 36 -12.53 25.70 26.91
CA VAL A 36 -11.62 26.84 27.05
C VAL A 36 -11.74 27.81 25.86
N LEU A 37 -11.88 27.29 24.64
CA LEU A 37 -12.09 28.11 23.45
C LEU A 37 -13.43 28.85 23.51
N SER A 38 -14.51 28.18 23.89
CA SER A 38 -15.83 28.79 24.03
C SER A 38 -15.84 29.91 25.06
N GLN A 39 -15.18 29.71 26.21
CA GLN A 39 -15.01 30.73 27.24
C GLN A 39 -14.15 31.91 26.77
N SER A 40 -13.17 31.65 25.91
CA SER A 40 -12.25 32.66 25.38
C SER A 40 -12.88 33.55 24.31
N ILE A 41 -13.88 33.06 23.55
CA ILE A 41 -14.56 33.84 22.50
C ILE A 41 -15.22 35.09 23.07
N ALA A 42 -15.96 34.94 24.18
CA ALA A 42 -16.66 36.06 24.81
C ALA A 42 -15.68 37.13 25.32
N LYS A 43 -14.59 36.71 25.97
CA LYS A 43 -13.53 37.60 26.47
C LYS A 43 -12.78 38.29 25.34
N ARG A 44 -12.45 37.55 24.27
CA ARG A 44 -11.82 38.10 23.07
C ARG A 44 -12.69 39.18 22.43
N ASN A 45 -13.99 38.92 22.29
CA ASN A 45 -14.93 39.90 21.73
C ASN A 45 -15.06 41.13 22.64
N ALA A 46 -15.11 40.93 23.97
CA ALA A 46 -15.15 42.02 24.93
C ALA A 46 -13.90 42.92 24.85
N ILE A 47 -12.71 42.35 24.65
CA ILE A 47 -11.46 43.11 24.48
C ILE A 47 -11.43 43.81 23.10
N ALA A 48 -11.83 43.11 22.04
CA ALA A 48 -11.80 43.65 20.67
C ALA A 48 -12.77 44.81 20.44
N HIS A 49 -13.89 44.85 21.17
CA HIS A 49 -14.90 45.90 21.07
C HIS A 49 -14.83 46.93 22.20
N ASN A 50 -13.72 46.97 22.95
CA ASN A 50 -13.57 47.90 24.07
C ASN A 50 -13.02 49.27 23.63
N THR A 51 -13.57 50.35 24.19
CA THR A 51 -13.07 51.73 24.01
C THR A 51 -11.89 52.06 24.93
N PHE A 52 -11.68 51.30 26.01
CA PHE A 52 -10.58 51.50 26.96
C PHE A 52 -9.95 50.17 27.38
N PHE A 53 -8.62 50.09 27.42
CA PHE A 53 -7.92 48.84 27.75
C PHE A 53 -8.19 48.39 29.19
N ARG A 54 -8.76 47.19 29.35
CA ARG A 54 -8.96 46.53 30.65
C ARG A 54 -7.89 45.48 30.84
N LYS A 55 -6.92 45.79 31.69
CA LYS A 55 -5.74 44.94 31.95
C LYS A 55 -6.13 43.56 32.50
N ASP A 56 -7.08 43.50 33.43
CA ASP A 56 -7.49 42.25 34.07
C ASP A 56 -8.15 41.27 33.09
N ASP A 57 -8.96 41.78 32.15
CA ASP A 57 -9.59 40.97 31.10
C ASP A 57 -8.53 40.39 30.15
N TYR A 58 -7.50 41.18 29.82
CA TYR A 58 -6.38 40.75 28.98
C TYR A 58 -5.53 39.67 29.65
N GLU A 59 -5.13 39.85 30.92
CA GLU A 59 -4.33 38.87 31.66
C GLU A 59 -5.10 37.55 31.84
N THR A 60 -6.41 37.63 32.04
CA THR A 60 -7.27 36.44 32.12
C THR A 60 -7.32 35.70 30.79
N LEU A 61 -7.51 36.40 29.66
CA LEU A 61 -7.51 35.78 28.34
C LEU A 61 -6.14 35.16 28.02
N LYS A 62 -5.05 35.84 28.36
CA LYS A 62 -3.68 35.34 28.16
C LYS A 62 -3.47 34.01 28.89
N LYS A 63 -3.91 33.91 30.14
CA LYS A 63 -3.84 32.69 30.94
C LYS A 63 -4.67 31.54 30.33
N ASP A 64 -5.84 31.85 29.79
CA ASP A 64 -6.68 30.86 29.08
C ASP A 64 -5.98 30.33 27.83
N VAL A 65 -5.33 31.21 27.05
CA VAL A 65 -4.56 30.84 25.85
C VAL A 65 -3.33 30.01 26.21
N GLU A 66 -2.57 30.39 27.25
CA GLU A 66 -1.41 29.61 27.73
C GLU A 66 -1.82 28.20 28.17
N LYS A 67 -3.01 28.06 28.77
CA LYS A 67 -3.57 26.76 29.14
C LYS A 67 -3.88 25.90 27.91
N VAL A 68 -4.46 26.48 26.85
CA VAL A 68 -4.70 25.77 25.57
C VAL A 68 -3.39 25.28 24.97
N VAL A 69 -2.38 26.16 24.89
CA VAL A 69 -1.06 25.81 24.34
C VAL A 69 -0.43 24.67 25.15
N SER A 70 -0.45 24.75 26.47
CA SER A 70 0.06 23.69 27.34
C SER A 70 -0.65 22.35 27.15
N GLN A 71 -1.97 22.36 26.95
CA GLN A 71 -2.75 21.14 26.69
C GLN A 71 -2.39 20.51 25.35
N ILE A 72 -2.22 21.31 24.29
CA ILE A 72 -1.82 20.83 22.97
C ILE A 72 -0.39 20.27 23.02
N SER A 73 0.55 20.97 23.65
CA SER A 73 1.93 20.48 23.79
C SER A 73 2.02 19.15 24.54
N LYS A 74 1.21 18.96 25.59
CA LYS A 74 1.15 17.68 26.31
C LYS A 74 0.59 16.56 25.44
N ALA A 75 -0.43 16.86 24.63
CA ALA A 75 -1.01 15.89 23.71
C ALA A 75 0.01 15.49 22.63
N LEU A 76 0.75 16.45 22.06
CA LEU A 76 1.81 16.20 21.08
C LEU A 76 2.92 15.33 21.68
N ASN A 77 3.46 15.68 22.85
CA ASN A 77 4.49 14.87 23.49
C ASN A 77 3.98 13.44 23.77
N SER A 78 2.74 13.29 24.24
CA SER A 78 2.15 11.96 24.48
C SER A 78 1.96 11.14 23.20
N PHE A 79 1.80 11.81 22.06
CA PHE A 79 1.70 11.17 20.76
C PHE A 79 3.09 10.77 20.23
N GLU A 80 4.07 11.68 20.31
CA GLU A 80 5.46 11.44 19.90
C GLU A 80 6.15 10.36 20.74
N ASP A 81 5.88 10.29 22.05
CA ASP A 81 6.46 9.30 22.96
C ASP A 81 5.86 7.89 22.76
N ASN A 82 4.66 7.78 22.18
CA ASN A 82 4.08 6.49 21.83
C ASN A 82 4.60 6.07 20.45
N LEU A 83 5.78 5.45 20.43
CA LEU A 83 6.30 4.74 19.27
C LEU A 83 5.32 3.64 18.84
N ILE A 84 4.65 3.90 17.73
CA ILE A 84 3.79 2.95 17.05
C ILE A 84 4.70 1.90 16.43
N SER A 85 4.81 0.75 17.08
CA SER A 85 5.67 -0.33 16.58
C SER A 85 4.92 -1.33 15.71
N LYS A 86 3.58 -1.26 15.59
CA LYS A 86 2.83 -2.06 14.61
C LYS A 86 1.39 -1.63 14.45
N TYR A 87 0.88 -1.70 13.22
CA TYR A 87 -0.56 -1.69 12.95
C TYR A 87 -1.21 -2.93 13.58
N THR A 88 -2.47 -2.84 13.99
CA THR A 88 -3.22 -4.05 14.37
C THR A 88 -3.59 -4.84 13.11
N TYR A 89 -3.76 -6.15 13.25
CA TYR A 89 -4.15 -7.04 12.14
C TYR A 89 -5.44 -6.58 11.44
N VAL A 90 -6.38 -5.99 12.17
CA VAL A 90 -7.64 -5.49 11.60
C VAL A 90 -7.40 -4.26 10.73
N GLU A 91 -6.59 -3.31 11.21
CA GLU A 91 -6.25 -2.09 10.47
C GLU A 91 -5.43 -2.40 9.22
N GLU A 92 -4.48 -3.33 9.33
CA GLU A 92 -3.71 -3.82 8.20
C GLU A 92 -4.61 -4.38 7.11
N ASN A 93 -5.56 -5.27 7.45
CA ASN A 93 -6.49 -5.83 6.47
C ASN A 93 -7.40 -4.78 5.81
N GLU A 94 -7.89 -3.79 6.57
CA GLU A 94 -8.68 -2.69 6.01
C GLU A 94 -7.85 -1.82 5.07
N MET A 95 -6.58 -1.54 5.41
CA MET A 95 -5.65 -0.84 4.52
C MET A 95 -5.42 -1.64 3.23
N LEU A 96 -5.22 -2.96 3.34
CA LEU A 96 -5.08 -3.85 2.18
C LEU A 96 -6.31 -3.83 1.27
N ASP A 97 -7.52 -3.88 1.84
CA ASP A 97 -8.76 -3.81 1.07
C ASP A 97 -8.90 -2.49 0.31
N THR A 98 -8.58 -1.37 0.97
CA THR A 98 -8.60 -0.06 0.30
C THR A 98 -7.53 0.05 -0.80
N LEU A 99 -6.36 -0.57 -0.60
CA LEU A 99 -5.30 -0.59 -1.61
C LEU A 99 -5.69 -1.45 -2.82
N ASP A 100 -6.28 -2.62 -2.58
CA ASP A 100 -6.76 -3.54 -3.62
C ASP A 100 -7.85 -2.86 -4.46
N ALA A 101 -8.78 -2.14 -3.81
CA ALA A 101 -9.81 -1.35 -4.48
C ALA A 101 -9.25 -0.21 -5.37
N LEU A 102 -8.10 0.37 -5.01
CA LEU A 102 -7.42 1.39 -5.82
C LEU A 102 -6.63 0.79 -6.98
N VAL A 103 -6.07 -0.41 -6.81
CA VAL A 103 -5.31 -1.11 -7.86
C VAL A 103 -6.25 -1.79 -8.87
N GLY A 104 -7.47 -2.16 -8.46
CA GLY A 104 -8.48 -2.81 -9.30
C GLY A 104 -9.07 -1.98 -10.45
N VAL A 105 -8.56 -0.78 -10.74
CA VAL A 105 -9.08 0.07 -11.83
C VAL A 105 -8.38 -0.16 -13.19
N ASP A 106 -7.21 -0.79 -13.24
CA ASP A 106 -6.54 -1.07 -14.52
C ASP A 106 -5.91 -2.47 -14.55
N SER A 107 -6.70 -3.54 -14.76
CA SER A 107 -6.22 -4.80 -15.39
C SER A 107 -7.23 -5.95 -15.55
N ASP A 108 -8.53 -5.80 -15.30
CA ASP A 108 -9.46 -6.93 -15.49
C ASP A 108 -10.51 -6.65 -16.58
N LYS A 109 -10.11 -6.86 -17.84
CA LYS A 109 -11.02 -7.37 -18.88
C LYS A 109 -10.58 -8.76 -19.30
N GLU A 110 -11.47 -9.71 -19.01
CA GLU A 110 -11.63 -11.08 -19.53
C GLU A 110 -10.47 -12.08 -19.37
N ASN A 111 -10.72 -13.14 -18.59
CA ASN A 111 -11.17 -14.42 -19.14
C ASN A 111 -11.79 -15.30 -18.03
N ASN A 112 -12.65 -16.22 -18.47
CA ASN A 112 -13.58 -17.08 -17.71
C ASN A 112 -13.04 -17.64 -16.37
N PRO A 113 -13.80 -17.64 -15.24
CA PRO A 113 -13.30 -18.01 -13.91
C PRO A 113 -13.02 -19.50 -13.67
N ASP A 114 -13.36 -20.38 -14.62
CA ASP A 114 -13.57 -21.81 -14.34
C ASP A 114 -12.52 -22.80 -14.89
N ASP A 115 -11.44 -22.37 -15.57
CA ASP A 115 -10.48 -23.34 -16.19
C ASP A 115 -8.98 -23.03 -15.93
N ILE A 116 -8.58 -22.71 -14.69
CA ILE A 116 -7.14 -22.70 -14.36
C ILE A 116 -6.90 -23.49 -13.07
N GLU A 117 -6.82 -24.80 -13.25
CA GLU A 117 -6.36 -25.77 -12.26
C GLU A 117 -4.82 -25.78 -12.27
N ASP A 118 -4.21 -25.44 -11.13
CA ASP A 118 -2.82 -25.71 -10.73
C ASP A 118 -1.60 -25.23 -11.54
N ASP A 119 -1.71 -24.31 -12.51
CA ASP A 119 -0.54 -23.84 -13.28
C ASP A 119 -0.36 -22.31 -13.42
N LEU A 120 -1.00 -21.50 -12.57
CA LEU A 120 -0.88 -20.04 -12.65
C LEU A 120 0.58 -19.60 -12.39
N THR A 121 1.14 -18.87 -13.35
CA THR A 121 2.50 -18.36 -13.35
C THR A 121 2.47 -16.84 -13.38
N ILE A 122 3.20 -16.21 -12.46
CA ILE A 122 3.40 -14.77 -12.43
C ILE A 122 4.70 -14.40 -13.16
N ILE A 123 4.65 -13.43 -14.07
CA ILE A 123 5.80 -12.87 -14.75
C ILE A 123 6.16 -11.56 -14.05
N VAL A 124 7.40 -11.46 -13.56
CA VAL A 124 7.92 -10.27 -12.88
C VAL A 124 8.99 -9.60 -13.74
N PRO A 125 8.90 -8.28 -14.02
CA PRO A 125 10.00 -7.56 -14.63
C PRO A 125 11.14 -7.39 -13.62
N ALA A 126 12.36 -7.76 -14.02
CA ALA A 126 13.54 -7.76 -13.18
C ALA A 126 14.69 -7.03 -13.86
N GLN A 127 15.32 -6.11 -13.12
CA GLN A 127 16.61 -5.53 -13.50
C GLN A 127 17.73 -6.55 -13.27
N GLU A 128 18.83 -6.44 -14.01
CA GLU A 128 19.93 -7.42 -14.00
C GLU A 128 20.44 -7.73 -12.59
N GLU A 129 20.73 -6.70 -11.79
CA GLU A 129 21.25 -6.87 -10.43
C GLU A 129 20.28 -7.63 -9.52
N GLY A 130 19.02 -7.19 -9.46
CA GLY A 130 17.98 -7.86 -8.68
C GLY A 130 17.70 -9.28 -9.19
N PHE A 131 17.79 -9.50 -10.50
CA PHE A 131 17.59 -10.83 -11.08
C PHE A 131 18.72 -11.79 -10.69
N GLN A 132 19.98 -11.37 -10.78
CA GLN A 132 21.11 -12.23 -10.41
C GLN A 132 21.10 -12.56 -8.92
N GLN A 133 21.01 -11.55 -8.06
CA GLN A 133 21.12 -11.77 -6.62
C GLN A 133 19.83 -12.39 -6.05
N VAL A 134 18.68 -11.78 -6.29
CA VAL A 134 17.44 -12.15 -5.58
C VAL A 134 16.79 -13.38 -6.24
N PHE A 135 16.65 -13.36 -7.57
CA PHE A 135 15.96 -14.43 -8.29
C PHE A 135 16.80 -15.70 -8.44
N LEU A 136 18.08 -15.58 -8.83
CA LEU A 136 18.93 -16.73 -9.12
C LEU A 136 19.75 -17.23 -7.93
N GLU A 137 20.25 -16.37 -7.04
CA GLU A 137 21.07 -16.78 -5.89
C GLU A 137 20.24 -17.01 -4.63
N ASP A 138 19.42 -16.03 -4.24
CA ASP A 138 18.62 -16.08 -3.01
C ASP A 138 17.33 -16.92 -3.16
N HIS A 139 16.92 -17.18 -4.41
CA HIS A 139 15.72 -17.95 -4.77
C HIS A 139 14.44 -17.38 -4.15
N GLU A 140 14.29 -16.07 -4.22
CA GLU A 140 13.13 -15.35 -3.74
C GLU A 140 12.79 -14.19 -4.67
N TRP A 141 11.64 -13.56 -4.43
CA TRP A 141 11.29 -12.30 -5.08
C TRP A 141 10.36 -11.50 -4.18
N TYR A 142 10.71 -10.27 -3.85
CA TYR A 142 9.97 -9.45 -2.88
C TYR A 142 9.30 -8.24 -3.53
N ASP A 143 8.49 -7.53 -2.74
CA ASP A 143 7.83 -6.29 -3.12
C ASP A 143 6.96 -6.37 -4.37
N ILE A 144 6.13 -7.42 -4.47
CA ILE A 144 5.11 -7.51 -5.51
C ILE A 144 3.69 -7.40 -4.96
N ARG A 145 2.82 -6.66 -5.67
CA ARG A 145 1.39 -6.60 -5.36
C ARG A 145 0.68 -7.76 -6.03
N ILE A 146 -0.08 -8.53 -5.26
CA ILE A 146 -0.84 -9.67 -5.76
C ILE A 146 -2.27 -9.54 -5.25
N GLY A 147 -3.24 -9.63 -6.16
CA GLY A 147 -4.65 -9.60 -5.80
C GLY A 147 -5.03 -10.83 -4.95
N LYS A 148 -5.90 -10.64 -3.95
CA LYS A 148 -6.23 -11.66 -2.94
C LYS A 148 -6.70 -12.99 -3.55
N THR A 149 -7.49 -12.94 -4.63
CA THR A 149 -8.02 -14.13 -5.31
C THR A 149 -6.97 -14.93 -6.06
N LYS A 150 -5.96 -14.26 -6.63
CA LYS A 150 -4.90 -14.88 -7.44
C LYS A 150 -3.79 -15.47 -6.57
N LYS A 151 -3.53 -14.91 -5.38
CA LYS A 151 -2.47 -15.36 -4.45
C LYS A 151 -2.48 -16.87 -4.24
N ASN A 152 -3.64 -17.46 -3.93
CA ASN A 152 -3.76 -18.88 -3.62
C ASN A 152 -3.58 -19.81 -4.84
N LYS A 153 -3.61 -19.26 -6.06
CA LYS A 153 -3.49 -20.01 -7.30
C LYS A 153 -2.08 -20.01 -7.88
N ILE A 154 -1.21 -19.07 -7.47
CA ILE A 154 0.15 -18.93 -8.00
C ILE A 154 0.99 -20.15 -7.62
N ARG A 155 1.55 -20.84 -8.63
CA ARG A 155 2.44 -21.99 -8.46
C ARG A 155 3.84 -21.75 -9.00
N TYR A 156 3.98 -20.85 -9.96
CA TYR A 156 5.27 -20.55 -10.59
C TYR A 156 5.49 -19.05 -10.74
N ILE A 157 6.75 -18.67 -10.90
CA ILE A 157 7.19 -17.31 -11.18
C ILE A 157 8.25 -17.34 -12.29
N ALA A 158 8.14 -16.43 -13.26
CA ALA A 158 9.12 -16.25 -14.31
C ALA A 158 9.70 -14.82 -14.27
N GLY A 159 11.03 -14.72 -14.30
CA GLY A 159 11.72 -13.44 -14.34
C GLY A 159 11.89 -12.96 -15.78
N TYR A 160 11.26 -11.84 -16.12
CA TYR A 160 11.52 -11.11 -17.35
C TYR A 160 12.72 -10.19 -17.14
N GLU A 161 13.86 -10.55 -17.73
CA GLU A 161 15.04 -9.70 -17.74
C GLU A 161 14.79 -8.52 -18.68
N VAL A 162 14.87 -7.30 -18.15
CA VAL A 162 14.74 -6.08 -18.96
C VAL A 162 15.93 -5.90 -19.91
N ALA A 163 15.97 -4.79 -20.66
CA ALA A 163 17.11 -4.49 -21.53
C ALA A 163 18.43 -4.58 -20.73
N PRO A 164 19.47 -5.24 -21.26
CA PRO A 164 19.66 -5.58 -22.67
C PRO A 164 19.13 -6.96 -23.12
N ARG A 165 18.72 -7.86 -22.22
CA ARG A 165 18.29 -9.23 -22.60
C ARG A 165 16.85 -9.29 -23.12
N SER A 166 15.95 -8.49 -22.54
CA SER A 166 14.56 -8.32 -23.00
C SER A 166 13.81 -9.64 -23.25
N GLY A 167 13.75 -10.51 -22.25
CA GLY A 167 13.10 -11.82 -22.39
C GLY A 167 13.05 -12.63 -21.10
N ILE A 168 12.47 -13.82 -21.19
CA ILE A 168 12.38 -14.79 -20.08
C ILE A 168 13.27 -15.98 -20.40
N GLN A 169 14.16 -16.34 -19.46
CA GLN A 169 14.97 -17.55 -19.56
C GLN A 169 14.81 -18.48 -18.36
N TYR A 170 14.34 -17.96 -17.22
CA TYR A 170 14.22 -18.75 -15.99
C TYR A 170 12.80 -18.70 -15.43
N VAL A 171 12.36 -19.86 -14.94
CA VAL A 171 11.10 -20.05 -14.24
C VAL A 171 11.38 -20.79 -12.94
N ALA A 172 10.73 -20.40 -11.84
CA ALA A 172 10.87 -21.06 -10.56
C ALA A 172 9.50 -21.48 -10.05
N LYS A 173 9.47 -22.60 -9.32
CA LYS A 173 8.28 -23.03 -8.59
C LYS A 173 8.19 -22.26 -7.28
N VAL A 174 6.99 -21.81 -6.91
CA VAL A 174 6.74 -21.07 -5.68
C VAL A 174 6.40 -22.05 -4.57
N LYS A 175 7.14 -21.95 -3.46
CA LYS A 175 6.90 -22.73 -2.25
C LYS A 175 5.91 -22.04 -1.33
N ASP A 176 6.10 -20.74 -1.10
CA ASP A 176 5.28 -19.97 -0.18
C ASP A 176 5.19 -18.49 -0.60
N ILE A 177 4.14 -17.81 -0.15
CA ILE A 177 3.88 -16.38 -0.39
C ILE A 177 3.60 -15.69 0.94
N VAL A 178 4.61 -15.00 1.44
CA VAL A 178 4.61 -14.28 2.72
C VAL A 178 4.50 -12.78 2.50
N GLU A 179 4.13 -12.04 3.55
CA GLU A 179 4.12 -10.57 3.51
C GLU A 179 5.53 -10.02 3.31
N SER A 180 5.65 -8.91 2.59
CA SER A 180 6.95 -8.26 2.40
C SER A 180 7.39 -7.52 3.67
N ASP A 181 8.68 -7.57 3.96
CA ASP A 181 9.30 -6.87 5.07
C ASP A 181 9.38 -5.34 4.85
N ASN A 182 9.35 -4.89 3.59
CA ASN A 182 9.60 -3.49 3.23
C ASN A 182 8.32 -2.65 3.15
N PHE A 183 7.24 -3.22 2.63
CA PHE A 183 6.02 -2.46 2.32
C PHE A 183 4.74 -3.23 2.68
N LEU A 184 3.85 -2.55 3.38
CA LEU A 184 2.52 -3.06 3.73
C LEU A 184 1.71 -3.36 2.45
N GLY A 185 1.19 -4.58 2.35
CA GLY A 185 0.40 -5.04 1.21
C GLY A 185 1.15 -5.47 -0.03
N TYR A 186 2.46 -5.57 0.11
CA TYR A 186 3.30 -6.27 -0.85
C TYR A 186 3.62 -7.66 -0.33
N TRP A 187 3.90 -8.55 -1.26
CA TRP A 187 4.18 -9.95 -0.99
C TRP A 187 5.61 -10.30 -1.42
N LYS A 188 6.15 -11.29 -0.73
CA LYS A 188 7.41 -11.95 -1.03
C LYS A 188 7.15 -13.42 -1.37
N LEU A 189 7.68 -13.84 -2.50
CA LEU A 189 7.61 -15.21 -3.01
C LEU A 189 8.91 -15.94 -2.65
N ILE A 190 8.75 -17.10 -2.03
CA ILE A 190 9.87 -17.99 -1.68
C ILE A 190 9.84 -19.17 -2.65
N PHE A 191 10.95 -19.46 -3.32
CA PHE A 191 10.97 -20.51 -4.34
C PHE A 191 11.20 -21.90 -3.74
N ASP A 192 10.70 -22.93 -4.42
CA ASP A 192 10.89 -24.35 -4.11
C ASP A 192 12.19 -24.84 -4.76
N GLY A 193 13.31 -24.24 -4.37
CA GLY A 193 14.64 -24.54 -4.90
C GLY A 193 15.09 -23.64 -6.04
N LYS A 194 16.04 -24.13 -6.84
CA LYS A 194 16.71 -23.35 -7.89
C LYS A 194 15.78 -23.12 -9.09
N PRO A 195 15.76 -21.91 -9.68
CA PRO A 195 15.06 -21.65 -10.92
C PRO A 195 15.49 -22.60 -12.05
N GLU A 196 14.50 -23.12 -12.76
CA GLU A 196 14.67 -23.91 -13.97
C GLU A 196 15.00 -22.99 -15.14
N LYS A 197 16.03 -23.37 -15.91
CA LYS A 197 16.48 -22.61 -17.07
C LYS A 197 15.95 -23.22 -18.36
N TYR A 198 15.27 -22.42 -19.17
CA TYR A 198 14.89 -22.83 -20.52
C TYR A 198 16.13 -22.96 -21.43
N ALA A 199 16.04 -23.88 -22.41
CA ALA A 199 17.12 -24.12 -23.36
C ALA A 199 17.48 -22.86 -24.16
N ASN A 200 16.47 -22.10 -24.58
CA ASN A 200 16.62 -20.85 -25.30
C ASN A 200 15.95 -19.70 -24.54
N LEU A 201 16.46 -18.48 -24.72
CA LEU A 201 15.79 -17.27 -24.26
C LEU A 201 14.47 -17.11 -25.03
N ILE A 202 13.38 -16.85 -24.32
CA ILE A 202 12.10 -16.47 -24.92
C ILE A 202 12.11 -14.93 -25.08
N PRO A 203 12.29 -14.40 -26.29
CA PRO A 203 12.41 -12.95 -26.49
C PRO A 203 11.04 -12.27 -26.40
N LEU A 204 11.06 -10.97 -26.11
CA LEU A 204 9.84 -10.14 -26.03
C LEU A 204 8.98 -10.23 -27.31
N GLY A 205 9.59 -10.11 -28.50
CA GLY A 205 8.86 -10.00 -29.77
C GLY A 205 8.47 -8.55 -30.10
N ASP A 206 7.43 -8.38 -30.92
CA ASP A 206 6.93 -7.05 -31.32
C ASP A 206 5.84 -6.57 -30.33
N THR A 207 6.24 -6.41 -29.07
CA THR A 207 5.34 -5.94 -28.00
C THR A 207 6.08 -5.08 -26.99
N TYR A 208 5.36 -4.42 -26.10
CA TYR A 208 5.94 -3.56 -25.07
C TYR A 208 6.42 -4.38 -23.87
N PRO A 209 7.57 -4.01 -23.27
CA PRO A 209 8.06 -4.68 -22.08
C PRO A 209 7.06 -4.51 -20.92
N PRO A 210 6.82 -5.56 -20.12
CA PRO A 210 5.90 -5.48 -19.00
C PRO A 210 6.42 -4.46 -17.96
N GLN A 211 5.60 -3.45 -17.68
CA GLN A 211 5.89 -2.45 -16.62
C GLN A 211 5.45 -2.94 -15.24
N ASN A 212 4.42 -3.77 -15.21
CA ASN A 212 3.86 -4.39 -14.01
C ASN A 212 3.89 -5.91 -14.17
N ILE A 213 3.62 -6.62 -13.07
CA ILE A 213 3.47 -8.07 -13.09
C ILE A 213 2.42 -8.51 -14.11
N ARG A 214 2.65 -9.63 -14.78
CA ARG A 214 1.68 -10.27 -15.68
C ARG A 214 1.35 -11.67 -15.18
N TYR A 215 0.18 -12.15 -15.54
CA TYR A 215 -0.24 -13.52 -15.23
C TYR A 215 -0.33 -14.32 -16.52
N THR A 216 0.15 -15.56 -16.46
CA THR A 216 0.04 -16.56 -17.52
C THR A 216 -0.07 -17.94 -16.91
N THR A 217 -0.07 -19.00 -17.71
CA THR A 217 0.06 -20.37 -17.24
C THR A 217 1.46 -20.90 -17.55
N LYS A 218 1.94 -21.85 -16.74
CA LYS A 218 3.24 -22.49 -17.00
C LYS A 218 3.21 -23.22 -18.35
N HIS A 219 2.09 -23.85 -18.67
CA HIS A 219 1.85 -24.48 -19.96
C HIS A 219 2.11 -23.53 -21.13
N ALA A 220 1.53 -22.33 -21.11
CA ALA A 220 1.70 -21.35 -22.19
C ALA A 220 3.17 -20.91 -22.35
N LEU A 221 3.90 -20.71 -21.26
CA LEU A 221 5.33 -20.40 -21.30
C LEU A 221 6.15 -21.57 -21.87
N ASP A 222 5.85 -22.80 -21.45
CA ASP A 222 6.55 -24.00 -21.91
C ASP A 222 6.30 -24.26 -23.40
N GLU A 223 5.10 -23.99 -23.91
CA GLU A 223 4.78 -24.08 -25.35
C GLU A 223 5.57 -23.06 -26.18
N VAL A 224 5.57 -21.79 -25.76
CA VAL A 224 6.33 -20.73 -26.43
C VAL A 224 7.83 -21.05 -26.43
N ALA A 225 8.35 -21.56 -25.32
CA ALA A 225 9.75 -21.98 -25.20
C ALA A 225 10.10 -23.15 -26.15
N LYS A 226 9.22 -24.16 -26.26
CA LYS A 226 9.42 -25.34 -27.12
C LYS A 226 9.34 -24.98 -28.60
N ASN A 227 8.42 -24.10 -28.98
CA ASN A 227 8.19 -23.71 -30.36
C ASN A 227 9.16 -22.63 -30.85
N GLY A 228 9.96 -22.03 -29.95
CA GLY A 228 10.88 -20.94 -30.29
C GLY A 228 10.15 -19.63 -30.61
N GLU A 229 9.02 -19.40 -29.95
CA GLU A 229 8.14 -18.25 -30.17
C GLU A 229 8.48 -17.11 -29.21
N THR A 230 7.74 -16.00 -29.31
CA THR A 230 7.97 -14.78 -28.53
C THR A 230 6.91 -14.58 -27.46
N LEU A 231 7.22 -13.74 -26.46
CA LEU A 231 6.28 -13.39 -25.38
C LEU A 231 5.04 -12.62 -25.87
N GLU A 232 5.09 -12.05 -27.08
CA GLU A 232 3.96 -11.41 -27.76
C GLU A 232 2.70 -12.29 -27.78
N LYS A 233 2.84 -13.61 -27.92
CA LYS A 233 1.70 -14.54 -27.89
C LYS A 233 1.01 -14.65 -26.54
N ILE A 234 1.75 -14.37 -25.46
CA ILE A 234 1.27 -14.44 -24.08
C ILE A 234 0.78 -13.07 -23.64
N PHE A 235 1.52 -12.03 -24.01
CA PHE A 235 1.14 -10.65 -23.81
C PHE A 235 0.11 -10.29 -24.87
N ASN A 236 -1.13 -10.77 -24.70
CA ASN A 236 -2.31 -10.24 -25.37
C ASN A 236 -2.30 -8.74 -25.10
N ASN A 237 -1.74 -7.95 -26.02
CA ASN A 237 -1.67 -6.52 -25.88
C ASN A 237 -2.98 -6.00 -26.47
N PRO A 238 -4.00 -5.69 -25.65
CA PRO A 238 -5.19 -5.09 -26.18
C PRO A 238 -4.84 -3.63 -26.47
N TYR A 239 -4.87 -3.27 -27.75
CA TYR A 239 -5.54 -2.02 -28.03
C TYR A 239 -7.04 -2.25 -27.86
#